data_AF-A0A564G8F0-F1
#
_entry.id   AF-A0A564G8F0-F1
#
_cell.length_a   1.000
_cell.length_b   1.000
_cell.length_c   1.000
_cell.angle_alpha   90.00
_cell.angle_beta   90.00
_cell.angle_gamma   90.00
#
_symmetry.space_group_name_H-M   'P 1'
#
loop_
_entity.id
_entity.type
_entity.pdbx_description
1 polymer ?
#
loop_
_entity_poly.entity_id
_entity_poly.type
_entity_poly.pdbx_seq_one_letter_code
_entity_poly.pdbx_strand_id
1 'polypeptide(L)' 'MEIASEIYSTAGRFDILAKFHVDNDVDIGLFVNDFLLRLKGVKDSETIIAFKAFH' A
#
# COMPACT_ATOMS: atom_id res chain seq x y z
N MET A 1 0.02 13.41 7.58
CA MET A 1 0.08 12.31 6.63
C MET A 1 0.31 11.02 7.42
N GLU A 2 -0.74 10.46 8.00
CA GLU A 2 -0.70 9.08 8.50
C GLU A 2 -1.02 8.18 7.31
N ILE A 3 0.02 7.72 6.61
CA ILE A 3 -0.19 7.05 5.30
C ILE A 3 -0.46 5.56 5.50
N ALA A 4 0.08 4.93 6.54
CA ALA A 4 -0.17 3.53 6.84
C ALA A 4 -1.13 3.40 8.01
N SER A 5 -2.37 3.01 7.75
CA SER A 5 -3.33 2.79 8.83
C SER A 5 -3.12 1.43 9.49
N GLU A 6 -2.71 0.41 8.71
CA GLU A 6 -2.59 -0.97 9.19
C GLU A 6 -1.47 -1.70 8.43
N ILE A 7 -0.55 -2.36 9.15
CA ILE A 7 0.53 -3.18 8.59
C ILE A 7 0.58 -4.51 9.35
N TYR A 8 0.63 -5.61 8.61
CA TYR A 8 0.66 -6.97 9.14
C TYR A 8 1.79 -7.78 8.51
N SER A 9 2.46 -8.61 9.30
CA SER A 9 3.31 -9.67 8.77
C SER A 9 2.47 -10.90 8.45
N THR A 10 2.76 -11.56 7.34
CA THR A 10 2.01 -12.72 6.87
C THR A 10 2.93 -13.90 6.60
N ALA A 11 2.50 -15.11 6.97
CA ALA A 11 3.19 -16.36 6.62
C ALA A 11 2.61 -16.92 5.31
N GLY A 12 2.63 -16.12 4.24
CA GLY A 12 1.95 -16.42 2.97
C GLY A 12 2.81 -16.11 1.75
N ARG A 13 2.17 -15.83 0.60
CA ARG A 13 2.86 -15.43 -0.65
C ARG A 13 3.66 -14.13 -0.49
N PHE A 14 3.20 -13.25 0.38
CA PHE A 14 3.87 -11.99 0.72
C PHE A 14 4.32 -12.02 2.17
N ASP A 15 5.38 -11.27 2.47
CA ASP A 15 5.88 -11.11 3.84
C ASP A 15 5.06 -10.07 4.63
N ILE A 16 4.57 -9.03 3.93
CA ILE A 16 3.87 -7.88 4.51
C ILE A 16 2.58 -7.61 3.73
N LEU A 17 1.49 -7.37 4.48
CA LEU A 17 0.26 -6.77 3.98
C LEU A 17 0.10 -5.39 4.63
N ALA A 18 -0.02 -4.34 3.82
CA ALA A 18 -0.17 -2.98 4.30
C ALA A 18 -1.38 -2.29 3.65
N LYS A 19 -2.20 -1.63 4.47
CA LYS A 19 -3.35 -0.83 4.02
C LYS A 19 -3.01 0.65 4.14
N PHE A 20 -3.14 1.35 3.02
CA PHE A 20 -2.91 2.77 2.91
C PHE A 20 -4.23 3.47 2.59
N HIS A 21 -4.53 4.55 3.31
CA HIS A 21 -5.55 5.50 2.90
C HIS A 21 -4.82 6.65 2.21
N VAL A 22 -5.19 6.93 0.97
CA VAL A 22 -4.65 8.03 0.19
C VAL A 22 -5.77 9.02 -0.13
N ASP A 23 -5.41 10.28 -0.27
CA ASP A 23 -6.34 11.31 -0.67
C ASP A 23 -6.79 11.09 -2.13
N ASN A 24 -7.96 11.61 -2.50
CA ASN A 24 -8.59 11.36 -3.80
C ASN A 24 -7.79 11.89 -5.00
N ASP A 25 -6.86 12.82 -4.76
CA ASP A 25 -5.98 13.44 -5.75
C ASP A 25 -4.64 12.72 -5.90
N VAL A 26 -4.39 11.67 -5.10
CA VAL A 26 -3.14 10.90 -5.18
C VAL A 26 -3.16 9.94 -6.36
N ASP A 27 -2.15 10.04 -7.22
CA ASP A 27 -1.85 9.02 -8.22
C ASP A 27 -1.24 7.79 -7.55
N ILE A 28 -1.97 6.67 -7.59
CA ILE A 28 -1.57 5.41 -6.95
C ILE A 28 -0.29 4.84 -7.59
N GLY A 29 -0.11 5.01 -8.90
CA GLY A 29 1.07 4.52 -9.61
C GLY A 29 2.34 5.27 -9.17
N LEU A 30 2.29 6.60 -9.11
CA LEU A 30 3.38 7.40 -8.55
C LEU A 30 3.62 7.07 -7.08
N PHE A 31 2.56 6.93 -6.27
CA PHE A 31 2.70 6.57 -4.87
C PHE A 31 3.46 5.25 -4.67
N VAL A 32 3.12 4.24 -5.45
CA VAL A 32 3.82 2.95 -5.39
C VAL A 32 5.27 3.09 -5.87
N ASN A 33 5.50 3.73 -7.01
CA ASN A 33 6.83 3.80 -7.61
C ASN A 33 7.82 4.71 -6.87
N ASP A 34 7.35 5.85 -6.38
CA ASP A 34 8.22 6.90 -5.82
C ASP A 34 8.31 6.82 -4.30
N PHE A 35 7.35 6.16 -3.64
CA PHE A 35 7.38 5.93 -2.20
C PHE A 35 7.53 4.44 -1.86
N LEU A 36 6.54 3.60 -2.17
CA LEU A 36 6.49 2.22 -1.64
C LEU A 36 7.72 1.38 -2.09
N LEU A 37 8.02 1.38 -3.38
CA LEU A 37 9.14 0.62 -3.95
C LEU A 37 10.52 1.22 -3.63
N ARG A 38 10.57 2.42 -3.05
CA ARG A 38 11.82 3.06 -2.57
C ARG A 38 12.15 2.70 -1.13
N LEU A 39 11.22 2.10 -0.39
CA LEU A 39 11.46 1.68 0.98
C LEU A 39 12.52 0.57 1.03
N LYS A 40 13.47 0.72 1.95
CA LYS A 40 14.54 -0.26 2.12
C LYS A 40 13.95 -1.63 2.48
N GLY A 41 14.35 -2.65 1.73
CA GLY A 41 13.92 -4.03 1.95
C GLY A 41 12.66 -4.43 1.17
N VAL A 42 11.96 -3.49 0.54
CA VAL A 42 10.89 -3.80 -0.41
C VAL A 42 11.54 -4.25 -1.73
N LYS A 43 11.29 -5.50 -2.11
CA LYS A 43 11.77 -6.08 -3.37
C LYS A 43 10.74 -5.93 -4.50
N ASP A 44 9.46 -6.08 -4.15
CA ASP A 44 8.31 -6.09 -5.04
C ASP A 44 7.05 -5.75 -4.21
N SER A 45 5.98 -5.33 -4.85
CA SER A 45 4.67 -5.10 -4.26
C SER A 45 3.56 -5.49 -5.24
N GLU A 46 2.50 -6.15 -4.72
CA GLU A 46 1.23 -6.31 -5.44
C GLU A 46 0.22 -5.31 -4.87
N THR A 47 -0.33 -4.44 -5.71
CA THR A 47 -1.28 -3.40 -5.29
C THR A 47 -2.72 -3.82 -5.59
N ILE A 48 -3.56 -3.83 -4.55
CA ILE A 48 -5.00 -4.10 -4.66
C ILE A 48 -5.74 -2.82 -4.29
N ILE A 49 -6.51 -2.26 -5.22
CA ILE A 49 -7.30 -1.05 -4.98
C ILE A 49 -8.63 -1.46 -4.34
N ALA A 50 -8.85 -0.99 -3.11
CA ALA A 50 -10.10 -1.20 -2.40
C ALA A 50 -11.05 -0.02 -2.61
N PHE A 51 -12.32 -0.30 -2.90
CA PHE A 51 -13.38 0.70 -2.99
C PHE A 51 -14.34 0.55 -1.81
N LYS A 52 -14.91 1.66 -1.33
CA LYS A 52 -15.98 1.61 -0.33
C LYS A 52 -17.13 0.79 -0.90
N ALA A 53 -17.46 -0.32 -0.23
CA ALA A 53 -18.54 -1.21 -0.67
C ALA A 53 -19.93 -0.62 -0.39
N PHE A 54 -20.03 0.26 0.62
CA PHE A 54 -21.30 0.87 1.05
C PHE A 54 -21.08 2.34 1.42
N HIS A 55 -22.11 3.15 1.20
CA HIS A 55 -22.18 4.58 1.57
C HIS A 55 -22.75 4.75 2.97
#